data_AF-A0A3P9K3G1-F1
#
_entry.id   AF-A0A3P9K3G1-F1
#
_cell.length_a   1.000
_cell.length_b   1.000
_cell.length_c   1.000
_cell.angle_alpha   90.00
_cell.angle_beta   90.00
_cell.angle_gamma   90.00
#
_symmetry.space_group_name_H-M   'P 1'
#
loop_
_entity.id
_entity.type
_entity.pdbx_description
1 polymer ?
#
loop_
_entity_poly.entity_id
_entity_poly.type
_entity_poly.pdbx_seq_one_letter_code
_entity_poly.pdbx_strand_id
1 'polypeptide(L)'
;MMHYMECFGPAAPYLRKPERERLEAQNTPFDAKTAYFVTEPSEMFLKGKLVKREGGKATVETLDGKTLTVKEDEIFPMNPPKFDKIEDMAMMTHLNEPAVLYNLKERYAAWMIYTYSGLFCATVNPYKWLPVYDSTVVAAYRGKKRIEAPPHIFSISDNAYQFMLQDRENQSILITGESGAGKTVNTKRVIQYFATIAAAGGKKSEPVPGKMQGTLEDQIIAANPLLEAYGNAKTVRNDNSSRFGKFIRIQFASTGKLASADVETYLLEKSRVTFQLSAERSYHIFYQLTTGHKPELIEALLITTNPYDYPMISHGEITVKSINDIEEFIATDTAIDILGFTAEEKFSIYKLTGAVMHHGSMKFKQKQREEQAEPDGTEVADKIAYLMGLNSADLLKALCYPRVKVGNEFVTKGQTVPQVNNSVSALCKSIYEKMFLWMVVRINEMLDTKQPRSFFIGVLDIAGFEIFDVSVTFHYFHLHVKMYKGQKQHV
;
A
#
# COMPACT_ATOMS: atom_id res chain seq x y z
N MET A 1 27.71 -1.62 29.83
CA MET A 1 26.84 -1.86 28.65
C MET A 1 25.34 -1.90 28.98
N MET A 2 24.92 -1.97 30.27
CA MET A 2 23.50 -1.89 30.67
C MET A 2 22.78 -0.57 30.29
N HIS A 3 23.52 0.54 30.16
CA HIS A 3 22.95 1.85 29.80
C HIS A 3 22.43 1.99 28.35
N TYR A 4 22.71 1.02 27.45
CA TYR A 4 22.45 1.23 26.03
C TYR A 4 20.98 1.02 25.62
N MET A 5 20.19 0.31 26.44
CA MET A 5 18.78 0.04 26.14
C MET A 5 17.80 0.98 26.88
N GLU A 6 18.27 1.70 27.90
CA GLU A 6 17.43 2.61 28.69
C GLU A 6 16.84 3.75 27.85
N CYS A 7 17.56 4.20 26.82
CA CYS A 7 17.08 5.24 25.90
C CYS A 7 15.81 4.85 25.13
N PHE A 8 15.53 3.54 24.99
CA PHE A 8 14.30 3.05 24.35
C PHE A 8 13.12 2.92 25.33
N GLY A 9 13.35 3.10 26.63
CA GLY A 9 12.29 3.07 27.65
C GLY A 9 11.41 1.81 27.57
N PRO A 10 10.07 1.95 27.60
CA PRO A 10 9.14 0.82 27.49
C PRO A 10 9.28 -0.01 26.21
N ALA A 11 9.91 0.53 25.16
CA ALA A 11 10.11 -0.17 23.89
C ALA A 11 11.26 -1.19 23.93
N ALA A 12 12.18 -1.08 24.90
CA ALA A 12 13.40 -1.89 24.93
C ALA A 12 13.16 -3.41 24.78
N PRO A 13 12.19 -4.04 25.49
CA PRO A 13 11.96 -5.49 25.39
C PRO A 13 11.47 -5.96 24.01
N TYR A 14 10.91 -5.05 23.21
CA TYR A 14 10.40 -5.30 21.86
C TYR A 14 11.45 -5.03 20.77
N LEU A 15 12.59 -4.44 21.13
CA LEU A 15 13.68 -4.15 20.19
C LEU A 15 14.84 -5.14 20.35
N ARG A 16 15.22 -5.44 21.59
CA ARG A 16 16.33 -6.36 21.91
C ARG A 16 16.12 -6.99 23.28
N LYS A 17 16.35 -8.31 23.38
CA LYS A 17 16.29 -9.02 24.66
C LYS A 17 17.40 -8.59 25.63
N PRO A 18 17.15 -8.68 26.95
CA PRO A 18 18.16 -8.40 27.96
C PRO A 18 19.43 -9.21 27.73
N GLU A 19 20.57 -8.63 28.07
CA GLU A 19 21.88 -9.26 27.87
C GLU A 19 21.97 -10.66 28.49
N ARG A 20 21.41 -10.82 29.69
CA ARG A 20 21.35 -12.10 30.40
C ARG A 20 20.61 -13.19 29.60
N GLU A 21 19.42 -12.89 29.09
CA GLU A 21 18.63 -13.86 28.30
C GLU A 21 19.36 -14.25 27.00
N ARG A 22 20.04 -13.29 26.36
CA ARG A 22 20.84 -13.60 25.17
C ARG A 22 22.03 -14.50 25.48
N LEU A 23 22.75 -14.24 26.58
CA LEU A 23 23.87 -15.07 27.00
C LEU A 23 23.40 -16.48 27.39
N GLU A 24 22.26 -16.60 28.08
CA GLU A 24 21.66 -17.90 28.39
C GLU A 24 21.31 -18.67 27.11
N ALA A 25 20.66 -18.02 26.12
CA ALA A 25 20.32 -18.64 24.84
C ALA A 25 21.56 -19.07 24.04
N GLN A 26 22.59 -18.20 23.96
CA GLN A 26 23.82 -18.46 23.20
C GLN A 26 24.68 -19.60 23.77
N ASN A 27 24.53 -19.89 25.06
CA ASN A 27 25.26 -20.97 25.74
C ASN A 27 24.51 -22.32 25.76
N THR A 28 23.38 -22.42 25.04
CA THR A 28 22.64 -23.69 24.93
C THR A 28 23.51 -24.76 24.25
N PRO A 29 23.52 -26.02 24.74
CA PRO A 29 24.26 -27.11 24.09
C PRO A 29 23.84 -27.31 22.63
N PHE A 30 24.82 -27.47 21.74
CA PHE A 30 24.58 -27.61 20.31
C PHE A 30 25.60 -28.56 19.67
N ASP A 31 25.09 -29.53 18.90
CA ASP A 31 25.92 -30.42 18.10
C ASP A 31 25.70 -30.15 16.61
N ALA A 32 26.67 -29.48 15.99
CA ALA A 32 26.63 -29.11 14.57
C ALA A 32 26.56 -30.31 13.62
N LYS A 33 27.00 -31.50 14.04
CA LYS A 33 26.98 -32.70 13.19
C LYS A 33 25.59 -33.31 13.11
N THR A 34 24.74 -33.06 14.11
CA THR A 34 23.43 -33.70 14.21
C THR A 34 22.27 -32.71 14.17
N ALA A 35 22.46 -31.42 14.43
CA ALA A 35 21.38 -30.43 14.40
C ALA A 35 20.97 -30.03 12.97
N TYR A 36 19.78 -30.46 12.54
CA TYR A 36 19.24 -30.24 11.20
C TYR A 36 17.77 -29.80 11.24
N PHE A 37 17.39 -28.97 10.27
CA PHE A 37 16.00 -28.83 9.84
C PHE A 37 15.65 -29.95 8.86
N VAL A 38 14.40 -30.39 8.87
CA VAL A 38 13.85 -31.40 7.96
C VAL A 38 12.54 -30.91 7.38
N THR A 39 12.28 -31.16 6.09
CA THR A 39 10.99 -30.82 5.48
C THR A 39 9.86 -31.66 6.07
N GLU A 40 8.70 -31.03 6.24
CA GLU A 40 7.49 -31.72 6.67
C GLU A 40 6.29 -31.10 5.92
N PRO A 41 5.39 -31.89 5.30
CA PRO A 41 4.32 -31.38 4.45
C PRO A 41 3.34 -30.39 5.11
N SER A 42 3.11 -30.50 6.42
CA SER A 42 2.13 -29.67 7.15
C SER A 42 2.73 -28.42 7.78
N GLU A 43 3.97 -28.48 8.29
CA GLU A 43 4.66 -27.39 8.98
C GLU A 43 5.79 -26.75 8.17
N MET A 44 5.97 -27.19 6.92
CA MET A 44 7.08 -26.86 6.01
C MET A 44 8.44 -27.37 6.49
N PHE A 45 8.89 -26.96 7.68
CA PHE A 45 10.19 -27.33 8.24
C PHE A 45 10.13 -27.55 9.75
N LEU A 46 10.71 -28.65 10.23
CA LEU A 46 10.84 -28.97 11.65
C LEU A 46 12.32 -29.00 12.07
N LYS A 47 12.60 -28.63 13.32
CA LYS A 47 13.92 -28.83 13.94
C LYS A 47 14.06 -30.28 14.40
N GLY A 48 15.26 -30.85 14.25
CA GLY A 48 15.53 -32.21 14.68
C GLY A 48 17.00 -32.58 14.74
N LYS A 49 17.24 -33.83 15.13
CA LYS A 49 18.53 -34.48 15.23
C LYS A 49 18.68 -35.52 14.13
N LEU A 50 19.68 -35.37 13.29
CA LEU A 50 20.07 -36.35 12.29
C LEU A 50 20.53 -37.64 12.99
N VAL A 51 19.85 -38.75 12.70
CA VAL A 51 20.14 -40.08 13.27
C VAL A 51 21.05 -40.86 12.33
N LYS A 52 20.71 -40.91 11.04
CA LYS A 52 21.51 -41.63 10.03
C LYS A 52 21.34 -41.08 8.62
N ARG A 53 22.33 -41.35 7.78
CA ARG A 53 22.32 -41.17 6.31
C ARG A 53 22.64 -42.49 5.63
N GLU A 54 21.73 -42.96 4.79
CA GLU A 54 21.85 -44.25 4.13
C GLU A 54 21.05 -44.27 2.83
N GLY A 55 21.65 -44.76 1.74
CA GLY A 55 20.95 -44.94 0.46
C GLY A 55 20.39 -43.65 -0.15
N GLY A 56 21.05 -42.50 0.03
CA GLY A 56 20.61 -41.19 -0.48
C GLY A 56 19.42 -40.59 0.29
N LYS A 57 19.13 -41.11 1.48
CA LYS A 57 18.10 -40.61 2.39
C LYS A 57 18.69 -40.26 3.74
N ALA A 58 18.08 -39.29 4.41
CA ALA A 58 18.39 -38.90 5.77
C ALA A 58 17.22 -39.19 6.70
N THR A 59 17.51 -39.78 7.87
CA THR A 59 16.54 -39.98 8.94
C THR A 59 16.80 -38.96 10.04
N VAL A 60 15.82 -38.11 10.32
CA VAL A 60 15.86 -37.06 11.34
C VAL A 60 14.80 -37.32 12.40
N GLU A 61 15.20 -37.34 13.66
CA GLU A 61 14.30 -37.34 14.82
C GLU A 61 13.97 -35.89 15.18
N THR A 62 12.72 -35.48 15.00
CA THR A 62 12.28 -34.11 15.24
C THR A 62 12.10 -33.83 16.72
N LEU A 63 12.14 -32.55 17.11
CA LEU A 63 11.98 -32.15 18.52
C LEU A 63 10.58 -32.44 19.10
N ASP A 64 9.57 -32.68 18.25
CA ASP A 64 8.23 -33.13 18.64
C ASP A 64 8.12 -34.67 18.76
N GLY A 65 9.24 -35.39 18.63
CA GLY A 65 9.32 -36.84 18.83
C GLY A 65 8.92 -37.69 17.62
N LYS A 66 8.75 -37.08 16.43
CA LYS A 66 8.52 -37.82 15.18
C LYS A 66 9.87 -38.23 14.56
N THR A 67 9.85 -39.29 13.77
CA THR A 67 11.01 -39.70 12.96
C THR A 67 10.64 -39.58 11.49
N LEU A 68 11.33 -38.68 10.78
CA LEU A 68 11.11 -38.44 9.35
C LEU A 68 12.28 -38.99 8.55
N THR A 69 11.98 -39.71 7.47
CA THR A 69 12.99 -40.16 6.50
C THR A 69 12.70 -39.51 5.16
N VAL A 70 13.56 -38.56 4.79
CA VAL A 70 13.43 -37.72 3.60
C VAL A 70 14.67 -37.88 2.72
N LYS A 71 14.70 -37.25 1.55
CA LYS A 71 15.91 -37.20 0.74
C LYS A 71 16.98 -36.31 1.40
N GLU A 72 18.23 -36.49 1.03
CA GLU A 72 19.32 -35.69 1.62
C GLU A 72 19.25 -34.19 1.29
N ASP A 73 18.62 -33.80 0.18
CA ASP A 73 18.38 -32.40 -0.20
C ASP A 73 17.20 -31.76 0.53
N GLU A 74 16.47 -32.55 1.33
CA GLU A 74 15.34 -32.13 2.15
C GLU A 74 15.71 -31.92 3.64
N ILE A 75 17.01 -31.99 3.95
CA ILE A 75 17.54 -31.63 5.27
C ILE A 75 18.50 -30.44 5.16
N PHE A 76 18.43 -29.53 6.11
CA PHE A 76 19.21 -28.28 6.10
C PHE A 76 19.95 -28.10 7.43
N PRO A 77 21.24 -27.77 7.43
CA PRO A 77 21.99 -27.61 8.68
C PRO A 77 21.44 -26.44 9.51
N MET A 78 21.40 -26.60 10.83
CA MET A 78 20.99 -25.56 11.76
C MET A 78 22.17 -24.64 12.11
N ASN A 79 21.90 -23.35 12.32
CA ASN A 79 22.89 -22.44 12.87
C ASN A 79 23.12 -22.70 14.38
N PRO A 80 24.35 -22.53 14.89
CA PRO A 80 24.60 -22.66 16.33
C PRO A 80 23.87 -21.57 17.14
N PRO A 81 23.61 -21.79 18.44
CA PRO A 81 22.86 -20.87 19.31
C PRO A 81 23.45 -19.47 19.44
N LYS A 82 24.73 -19.29 19.07
CA LYS A 82 25.33 -17.96 18.88
C LYS A 82 24.49 -17.04 18.00
N PHE A 83 23.76 -17.61 17.04
CA PHE A 83 22.89 -16.89 16.11
C PHE A 83 21.42 -16.84 16.55
N ASP A 84 21.10 -17.20 17.81
CA ASP A 84 19.73 -17.10 18.33
C ASP A 84 19.20 -15.66 18.19
N LYS A 85 18.04 -15.55 17.55
CA LYS A 85 17.33 -14.28 17.33
C LYS A 85 18.26 -13.18 16.81
N ILE A 86 19.18 -13.51 15.91
CA ILE A 86 20.17 -12.57 15.40
C ILE A 86 19.49 -11.37 14.73
N GLU A 87 20.08 -10.21 14.93
CA GLU A 87 19.58 -8.94 14.42
C GLU A 87 19.74 -8.81 12.91
N ASP A 88 20.81 -9.37 12.34
CA ASP A 88 21.06 -9.44 10.90
C ASP A 88 21.29 -10.89 10.46
N MET A 89 20.33 -11.41 9.70
CA MET A 89 20.33 -12.78 9.18
C MET A 89 21.47 -13.03 8.20
N ALA A 90 22.01 -12.00 7.53
CA ALA A 90 23.15 -12.16 6.63
C ALA A 90 24.45 -12.56 7.37
N MET A 91 24.48 -12.44 8.70
CA MET A 91 25.62 -12.87 9.51
C MET A 91 25.58 -14.36 9.87
N MET A 92 24.48 -15.07 9.58
CA MET A 92 24.37 -16.50 9.88
C MET A 92 25.34 -17.33 9.01
N THR A 93 25.90 -18.40 9.58
CA THR A 93 26.79 -19.31 8.84
C THR A 93 26.04 -20.10 7.77
N HIS A 94 24.87 -20.64 8.12
CA HIS A 94 24.01 -21.38 7.22
C HIS A 94 22.88 -20.46 6.75
N LEU A 95 22.98 -19.99 5.51
CA LEU A 95 21.96 -19.20 4.83
C LEU A 95 21.05 -20.12 4.01
N ASN A 96 20.13 -20.78 4.70
CA ASN A 96 19.10 -21.61 4.09
C ASN A 96 17.69 -21.09 4.47
N GLU A 97 16.70 -21.48 3.69
CA GLU A 97 15.30 -21.08 3.87
C GLU A 97 14.76 -21.33 5.29
N PRO A 98 14.94 -22.53 5.91
CA PRO A 98 14.46 -22.75 7.26
C PRO A 98 15.18 -21.90 8.31
N ALA A 99 16.48 -21.61 8.17
CA ALA A 99 17.19 -20.75 9.11
C ALA A 99 16.60 -19.32 9.12
N VAL A 100 16.30 -18.76 7.95
CA VAL A 100 15.65 -17.45 7.83
C VAL A 100 14.25 -17.47 8.44
N LEU A 101 13.45 -18.48 8.10
CA LEU A 101 12.09 -18.65 8.63
C LEU A 101 12.09 -18.74 10.17
N TYR A 102 12.94 -19.58 10.75
CA TYR A 102 12.99 -19.78 12.19
C TYR A 102 13.51 -18.56 12.94
N ASN A 103 14.50 -17.83 12.40
CA ASN A 103 14.96 -16.60 13.05
C ASN A 103 13.84 -15.55 13.09
N LEU A 104 13.10 -15.37 11.99
CA LEU A 104 11.93 -14.49 11.96
C LEU A 104 10.83 -14.98 12.93
N LYS A 105 10.50 -16.28 12.90
CA LYS A 105 9.47 -16.90 13.76
C LYS A 105 9.77 -16.68 15.24
N GLU A 106 11.01 -16.89 15.66
CA GLU A 106 11.41 -16.78 17.06
C GLU A 106 11.55 -15.34 17.54
N ARG A 107 12.04 -14.43 16.69
CA ARG A 107 12.04 -12.99 17.00
C ARG A 107 10.61 -12.48 17.13
N TYR A 108 9.73 -12.88 16.22
CA TYR A 108 8.32 -12.52 16.24
C TYR A 108 7.59 -13.08 17.47
N ALA A 109 7.82 -14.35 17.83
CA ALA A 109 7.27 -14.96 19.06
C ALA A 109 7.70 -14.21 20.33
N ALA A 110 8.85 -13.53 20.26
CA ALA A 110 9.39 -12.69 21.31
C ALA A 110 9.01 -11.21 21.20
N TRP A 111 8.06 -10.87 20.29
CA TRP A 111 7.55 -9.53 19.96
C TRP A 111 8.58 -8.55 19.38
N MET A 112 9.67 -9.07 18.81
CA MET A 112 10.64 -8.28 18.03
C MET A 112 10.28 -8.34 16.55
N ILE A 113 9.59 -7.32 16.06
CA ILE A 113 8.99 -7.32 14.71
C ILE A 113 9.96 -6.96 13.58
N TYR A 114 11.07 -6.29 13.90
CA TYR A 114 12.07 -5.87 12.93
C TYR A 114 13.30 -6.78 12.98
N THR A 115 13.76 -7.20 11.80
CA THR A 115 14.95 -8.04 11.64
C THR A 115 15.65 -7.65 10.34
N TYR A 116 16.97 -7.51 10.38
CA TYR A 116 17.75 -7.25 9.17
C TYR A 116 18.05 -8.53 8.40
N SER A 117 18.19 -8.37 7.08
CA SER A 117 18.73 -9.39 6.18
C SER A 117 19.60 -8.68 5.15
N GLY A 118 20.88 -8.46 5.47
CA GLY A 118 21.79 -7.72 4.60
C GLY A 118 21.35 -6.27 4.45
N LEU A 119 20.91 -5.84 3.27
CA LEU A 119 20.38 -4.48 3.07
C LEU A 119 18.91 -4.34 3.50
N PHE A 120 18.18 -5.45 3.62
CA PHE A 120 16.76 -5.43 3.89
C PHE A 120 16.45 -5.28 5.38
N CYS A 121 15.35 -4.59 5.68
CA CYS A 121 14.74 -4.56 7.01
C CYS A 121 13.39 -5.29 6.94
N ALA A 122 13.39 -6.58 7.27
CA ALA A 122 12.18 -7.38 7.34
C ALA A 122 11.32 -6.93 8.53
N THR A 123 10.01 -6.78 8.28
CA THR A 123 9.02 -6.40 9.29
C THR A 123 7.87 -7.39 9.28
N VAL A 124 7.55 -7.96 10.43
CA VAL A 124 6.40 -8.86 10.60
C VAL A 124 5.28 -8.11 11.33
N ASN A 125 4.09 -8.01 10.74
CA ASN A 125 2.98 -7.26 11.31
C ASN A 125 2.54 -7.87 12.67
N PRO A 126 2.60 -7.12 13.78
CA PRO A 126 2.26 -7.65 15.12
C PRO A 126 0.76 -7.84 15.36
N TYR A 127 -0.12 -7.26 14.55
CA TYR A 127 -1.57 -7.19 14.82
C TYR A 127 -1.91 -6.64 16.22
N LYS A 128 -0.98 -5.87 16.80
CA LYS A 128 -1.05 -5.33 18.16
C LYS A 128 -0.28 -4.03 18.24
N TRP A 129 -0.75 -3.12 19.10
CA TRP A 129 -0.03 -1.91 19.42
C TRP A 129 1.23 -2.22 20.24
N LEU A 130 2.39 -1.74 19.77
CA LEU A 130 3.67 -1.82 20.46
C LEU A 130 4.25 -0.41 20.63
N PRO A 131 4.94 -0.10 21.74
CA PRO A 131 5.52 1.23 22.01
C PRO A 131 6.78 1.55 21.17
N VAL A 132 7.03 0.80 20.09
CA VAL A 132 8.23 0.92 19.25
C VAL A 132 8.25 2.19 18.37
N TYR A 133 7.15 2.94 18.36
CA TYR A 133 7.02 4.20 17.60
C TYR A 133 6.97 5.45 18.49
N ASP A 134 7.21 5.30 19.79
CA ASP A 134 7.17 6.40 20.74
C ASP A 134 8.29 7.42 20.46
N SER A 135 8.08 8.67 20.87
CA SER A 135 9.03 9.76 20.66
C SER A 135 10.41 9.51 21.31
N THR A 136 10.45 8.75 22.41
CA THR A 136 11.68 8.28 23.04
C THR A 136 12.51 7.40 22.09
N VAL A 137 11.85 6.51 21.36
CA VAL A 137 12.49 5.63 20.37
C VAL A 137 12.99 6.45 19.19
N VAL A 138 12.20 7.40 18.68
CA VAL A 138 12.62 8.34 17.62
C VAL A 138 13.92 9.06 18.00
N ALA A 139 13.99 9.59 19.22
CA ALA A 139 15.17 10.26 19.75
C ALA A 139 16.37 9.31 19.90
N ALA A 140 16.13 8.06 20.33
CA ALA A 140 17.17 7.07 20.54
C ALA A 140 17.86 6.62 19.25
N TYR A 141 17.14 6.60 18.11
CA TYR A 141 17.70 6.25 16.79
C TYR A 141 18.39 7.42 16.09
N ARG A 142 18.19 8.66 16.54
CA ARG A 142 18.73 9.85 15.87
C ARG A 142 20.26 9.85 15.88
N GLY A 143 20.85 9.93 14.70
CA GLY A 143 22.30 10.00 14.52
C GLY A 143 23.05 8.70 14.83
N LYS A 144 22.34 7.57 14.96
CA LYS A 144 22.94 6.27 15.30
C LYS A 144 23.26 5.48 14.04
N LYS A 145 24.47 4.93 13.98
CA LYS A 145 24.82 3.98 12.93
C LYS A 145 24.00 2.71 13.09
N ARG A 146 23.75 2.02 11.99
CA ARG A 146 22.97 0.77 11.98
C ARG A 146 23.46 -0.31 12.97
N ILE A 147 24.77 -0.40 13.21
CA ILE A 147 25.37 -1.36 14.17
C ILE A 147 25.21 -0.93 15.64
N GLU A 148 24.93 0.35 15.87
CA GLU A 148 24.84 0.91 17.22
C GLU A 148 23.46 0.72 17.83
N ALA A 149 22.43 0.46 17.04
CA ALA A 149 21.05 0.31 17.52
C ALA A 149 20.41 -0.99 16.99
N PRO A 150 19.39 -1.53 17.68
CA PRO A 150 18.67 -2.71 17.20
C PRO A 150 18.00 -2.49 15.84
N PRO A 151 17.56 -3.56 15.15
CA PRO A 151 16.83 -3.42 13.89
C PRO A 151 15.56 -2.59 14.04
N HIS A 152 15.41 -1.58 13.17
CA HIS A 152 14.23 -0.73 13.14
C HIS A 152 14.10 0.05 11.84
N ILE A 153 12.86 0.40 11.47
CA ILE A 153 12.56 1.29 10.33
C ILE A 153 13.17 2.70 10.51
N PHE A 154 13.30 3.17 11.76
CA PHE A 154 13.92 4.46 12.08
C PHE A 154 15.43 4.46 11.85
N SER A 155 16.11 3.32 12.07
CA SER A 155 17.51 3.19 11.70
C SER A 155 17.68 3.34 10.18
N ILE A 156 16.83 2.69 9.37
CA ILE A 156 16.85 2.87 7.90
C ILE A 156 16.59 4.33 7.51
N SER A 157 15.62 4.97 8.17
CA SER A 157 15.25 6.37 7.91
C SER A 157 16.38 7.35 8.27
N ASP A 158 16.97 7.21 9.46
CA ASP A 158 18.08 8.07 9.92
C ASP A 158 19.32 7.90 9.04
N ASN A 159 19.69 6.66 8.70
CA ASN A 159 20.82 6.42 7.80
C ASN A 159 20.57 7.04 6.42
N ALA A 160 19.37 6.92 5.85
CA ALA A 160 19.03 7.61 4.60
C ALA A 160 19.15 9.14 4.73
N TYR A 161 18.69 9.73 5.84
CA TYR A 161 18.84 11.16 6.08
C TYR A 161 20.30 11.59 6.24
N GLN A 162 21.11 10.81 6.96
CA GLN A 162 22.54 11.07 7.11
C GLN A 162 23.28 10.97 5.78
N PHE A 163 23.06 9.91 5.00
CA PHE A 163 23.68 9.73 3.68
C PHE A 163 23.27 10.83 2.70
N MET A 164 22.00 11.24 2.69
CA MET A 164 21.56 12.38 1.88
C MET A 164 22.35 13.66 2.19
N LEU A 165 22.59 13.96 3.47
CA LEU A 165 23.31 15.17 3.87
C LEU A 165 24.82 15.07 3.66
N GLN A 166 25.40 13.90 3.88
CA GLN A 166 26.83 13.65 3.76
C GLN A 166 27.25 13.55 2.29
N ASP A 167 26.55 12.73 1.52
CA ASP A 167 26.92 12.37 0.15
C ASP A 167 26.31 13.34 -0.87
N ARG A 168 25.34 14.16 -0.45
CA ARG A 168 24.63 15.12 -1.32
C ARG A 168 23.92 14.44 -2.49
N GLU A 169 23.32 13.29 -2.22
CA GLU A 169 22.55 12.51 -3.20
C GLU A 169 21.13 12.24 -2.71
N ASN A 170 20.18 12.16 -3.64
CA ASN A 170 18.80 11.78 -3.35
C ASN A 170 18.75 10.33 -2.88
N GLN A 171 17.83 10.03 -1.97
CA GLN A 171 17.68 8.69 -1.39
C GLN A 171 16.31 8.14 -1.68
N SER A 172 16.16 6.82 -1.53
CA SER A 172 14.86 6.16 -1.62
C SER A 172 14.72 5.02 -0.62
N ILE A 173 13.54 4.92 -0.02
CA ILE A 173 13.13 3.82 0.86
C ILE A 173 11.98 3.08 0.17
N LEU A 174 12.22 1.83 -0.22
CA LEU A 174 11.23 0.99 -0.88
C LEU A 174 10.57 0.09 0.17
N ILE A 175 9.26 0.26 0.36
CA ILE A 175 8.46 -0.53 1.30
C ILE A 175 7.58 -1.47 0.46
N THR A 176 7.91 -2.76 0.52
CA THR A 176 7.21 -3.81 -0.23
C THR A 176 6.60 -4.82 0.74
N GLY A 177 5.59 -5.54 0.26
CA GLY A 177 4.90 -6.55 1.05
C GLY A 177 3.50 -6.82 0.53
N GLU A 178 2.97 -8.00 0.81
CA GLU A 178 1.58 -8.33 0.47
C GLU A 178 0.59 -7.39 1.16
N SER A 179 -0.66 -7.48 0.73
CA SER A 179 -1.75 -6.80 1.40
C SER A 179 -1.86 -7.27 2.86
N GLY A 180 -2.08 -6.35 3.80
CA GLY A 180 -2.08 -6.65 5.24
C GLY A 180 -0.68 -6.71 5.90
N ALA A 181 0.43 -6.61 5.16
CA ALA A 181 1.78 -6.64 5.73
C ALA A 181 2.16 -5.40 6.57
N GLY A 182 1.32 -4.35 6.59
CA GLY A 182 1.58 -3.12 7.35
C GLY A 182 2.43 -2.07 6.60
N LYS A 183 2.42 -2.07 5.27
CA LYS A 183 3.16 -1.10 4.43
C LYS A 183 2.79 0.34 4.76
N THR A 184 1.50 0.70 4.67
CA THR A 184 0.98 2.05 4.93
C THR A 184 1.37 2.57 6.31
N VAL A 185 1.36 1.69 7.32
CA VAL A 185 1.77 2.04 8.69
C VAL A 185 3.27 2.37 8.72
N ASN A 186 4.13 1.52 8.14
CA ASN A 186 5.56 1.80 8.08
C ASN A 186 5.86 3.07 7.26
N THR A 187 5.20 3.29 6.12
CA THR A 187 5.28 4.51 5.31
C THR A 187 4.97 5.74 6.16
N LYS A 188 3.86 5.71 6.92
CA LYS A 188 3.51 6.78 7.85
C LYS A 188 4.61 7.01 8.88
N ARG A 189 5.14 5.96 9.51
CA ARG A 189 6.21 6.09 10.53
C ARG A 189 7.51 6.66 9.96
N VAL A 190 7.88 6.31 8.73
CA VAL A 190 9.04 6.91 8.03
C VAL A 190 8.84 8.41 7.83
N ILE A 191 7.66 8.82 7.33
CA ILE A 191 7.33 10.25 7.13
C ILE A 191 7.38 11.01 8.46
N GLN A 192 6.78 10.46 9.51
CA GLN A 192 6.79 11.05 10.86
C GLN A 192 8.20 11.19 11.42
N TYR A 193 9.06 10.21 11.17
CA TYR A 193 10.46 10.27 11.58
C TYR A 193 11.17 11.47 10.95
N PHE A 194 11.07 11.62 9.62
CA PHE A 194 11.68 12.75 8.91
C PHE A 194 11.12 14.10 9.33
N ALA A 195 9.81 14.20 9.51
CA ALA A 195 9.17 15.41 10.01
C ALA A 195 9.73 15.80 11.39
N THR A 196 9.83 14.84 12.31
CA THR A 196 10.30 15.09 13.68
C THR A 196 11.77 15.55 13.71
N ILE A 197 12.66 14.86 13.00
CA ILE A 197 14.10 15.20 13.03
C ILE A 197 14.41 16.50 12.29
N ALA A 198 13.67 16.81 11.23
CA ALA A 198 13.86 18.01 10.41
C ALA A 198 13.16 19.25 11.00
N ALA A 199 12.13 19.07 11.82
CA ALA A 199 11.43 20.16 12.52
C ALA A 199 12.16 20.69 13.76
N ALA A 200 13.16 19.96 14.29
CA ALA A 200 13.87 20.25 15.55
C ALA A 200 14.71 21.56 15.57
N GLY A 201 14.43 22.53 14.70
CA GLY A 201 15.13 23.82 14.63
C GLY A 201 14.33 24.95 13.94
N GLY A 202 13.00 24.90 13.91
CA GLY A 202 12.13 25.94 13.32
C GLY A 202 11.02 26.40 14.27
N LYS A 203 10.75 27.71 14.31
CA LYS A 203 9.52 28.24 14.93
C LYS A 203 8.31 27.71 14.15
N LYS A 204 7.22 27.33 14.85
CA LYS A 204 5.91 27.07 14.23
C LYS A 204 5.55 28.28 13.36
N SER A 205 5.27 28.05 12.08
CA SER A 205 4.92 29.11 11.13
C SER A 205 3.62 29.79 11.56
N GLU A 206 3.57 31.13 11.45
CA GLU A 206 2.35 31.91 11.62
C GLU A 206 1.28 31.47 10.59
N PRO A 207 -0.01 31.47 10.95
CA PRO A 207 -1.08 31.04 10.06
C PRO A 207 -1.18 31.98 8.84
N VAL A 208 -1.00 31.42 7.65
CA VAL A 208 -1.21 32.13 6.37
C VAL A 208 -2.66 31.93 5.94
N PRO A 209 -3.44 33.01 5.66
CA PRO A 209 -4.80 32.88 5.14
C PRO A 209 -4.81 32.08 3.84
N GLY A 210 -5.63 31.02 3.76
CA GLY A 210 -5.76 30.16 2.58
C GLY A 210 -4.76 28.99 2.50
N LYS A 211 -3.86 28.82 3.47
CA LYS A 211 -3.08 27.58 3.66
C LYS A 211 -3.44 26.93 4.99
N MET A 212 -3.43 25.59 5.00
CA MET A 212 -3.79 24.77 6.16
C MET A 212 -2.98 25.17 7.41
N GLN A 213 -3.65 25.32 8.56
CA GLN A 213 -3.00 25.40 9.86
C GLN A 213 -2.55 24.00 10.27
N GLY A 214 -1.24 23.75 10.26
CA GLY A 214 -0.66 22.45 10.59
C GLY A 214 0.78 22.35 10.11
N THR A 215 1.51 21.37 10.63
CA THR A 215 2.86 21.08 10.10
C THR A 215 2.74 20.41 8.73
N LEU A 216 3.80 20.42 7.91
CA LEU A 216 3.81 19.68 6.64
C LEU A 216 3.56 18.17 6.86
N GLU A 217 3.93 17.64 8.02
CA GLU A 217 3.60 16.27 8.44
C GLU A 217 2.09 16.04 8.49
N ASP A 218 1.36 16.94 9.17
CA ASP A 218 -0.09 16.85 9.30
C ASP A 218 -0.77 16.89 7.92
N GLN A 219 -0.22 17.69 7.00
CA GLN A 219 -0.72 17.80 5.62
C GLN A 219 -0.51 16.50 4.83
N ILE A 220 0.69 15.90 4.89
CA ILE A 220 0.98 14.63 4.21
C ILE A 220 0.11 13.50 4.78
N ILE A 221 -0.09 13.49 6.11
CA ILE A 221 -0.92 12.48 6.77
C ILE A 221 -2.40 12.68 6.42
N ALA A 222 -2.88 13.94 6.38
CA ALA A 222 -4.25 14.29 6.04
C ALA A 222 -4.63 13.95 4.59
N ALA A 223 -3.67 13.79 3.69
CA ALA A 223 -3.92 13.32 2.32
C ALA A 223 -4.35 11.84 2.25
N ASN A 224 -4.02 11.02 3.26
CA ASN A 224 -4.24 9.58 3.16
C ASN A 224 -5.72 9.19 3.11
N PRO A 225 -6.63 9.70 3.97
CA PRO A 225 -8.05 9.33 3.87
C PRO A 225 -8.63 9.55 2.47
N LEU A 226 -8.30 10.67 1.82
CA LEU A 226 -8.73 10.96 0.45
C LEU A 226 -8.14 9.97 -0.57
N LEU A 227 -6.83 9.72 -0.50
CA LEU A 227 -6.15 8.77 -1.41
C LEU A 227 -6.61 7.33 -1.18
N GLU A 228 -6.92 6.94 0.05
CA GLU A 228 -7.42 5.61 0.40
C GLU A 228 -8.88 5.44 -0.05
N ALA A 229 -9.73 6.46 0.10
CA ALA A 229 -11.12 6.40 -0.38
C ALA A 229 -11.21 6.13 -1.89
N TYR A 230 -10.32 6.73 -2.68
CA TYR A 230 -10.31 6.61 -4.15
C TYR A 230 -9.30 5.62 -4.73
N GLY A 231 -8.39 5.11 -3.90
CA GLY A 231 -7.28 4.28 -4.35
C GLY A 231 -7.17 2.95 -3.63
N ASN A 232 -7.90 2.74 -2.53
CA ASN A 232 -7.96 1.47 -1.83
C ASN A 232 -9.31 0.78 -1.99
N ALA A 233 -9.27 -0.54 -1.84
CA ALA A 233 -10.45 -1.39 -1.90
C ALA A 233 -10.25 -2.67 -1.08
N LYS A 234 -11.35 -3.36 -0.79
CA LYS A 234 -11.31 -4.69 -0.20
C LYS A 234 -10.96 -5.75 -1.25
N THR A 235 -9.93 -6.54 -0.96
CA THR A 235 -9.55 -7.75 -1.70
C THR A 235 -9.81 -8.99 -0.85
N VAL A 236 -9.57 -10.17 -1.41
CA VAL A 236 -9.72 -11.45 -0.68
C VAL A 236 -8.85 -11.52 0.58
N ARG A 237 -7.68 -10.87 0.59
CA ARG A 237 -6.68 -10.97 1.68
C ARG A 237 -6.59 -9.74 2.58
N ASN A 238 -7.15 -8.60 2.17
CA ASN A 238 -7.07 -7.36 2.94
C ASN A 238 -8.28 -6.46 2.65
N ASP A 239 -8.88 -5.98 3.73
CA ASP A 239 -10.04 -5.10 3.71
C ASP A 239 -9.72 -3.68 3.20
N ASN A 240 -8.47 -3.21 3.35
CA ASN A 240 -8.02 -1.89 2.91
C ASN A 240 -6.73 -1.98 2.08
N SER A 241 -6.81 -2.60 0.90
CA SER A 241 -5.67 -2.83 0.00
C SER A 241 -5.46 -1.64 -0.94
N SER A 242 -4.27 -1.04 -0.95
CA SER A 242 -3.91 -0.02 -1.94
C SER A 242 -3.77 -0.61 -3.34
N ARG A 243 -4.54 -0.06 -4.28
CA ARG A 243 -4.59 -0.49 -5.69
C ARG A 243 -3.91 0.50 -6.64
N PHE A 244 -2.94 1.22 -6.10
CA PHE A 244 -2.01 2.10 -6.80
C PHE A 244 -0.67 2.08 -6.04
N GLY A 245 0.42 2.32 -6.75
CA GLY A 245 1.71 2.64 -6.15
C GLY A 245 1.77 4.12 -5.80
N LYS A 246 2.31 4.43 -4.62
CA LYS A 246 2.46 5.78 -4.09
C LYS A 246 3.93 6.05 -3.81
N PHE A 247 4.49 7.06 -4.46
CA PHE A 247 5.85 7.53 -4.23
C PHE A 247 5.81 8.92 -3.62
N ILE A 248 6.20 9.03 -2.36
CA ILE A 248 6.19 10.30 -1.63
C ILE A 248 7.62 10.82 -1.59
N ARG A 249 7.89 11.93 -2.28
CA ARG A 249 9.17 12.62 -2.19
C ARG A 249 9.10 13.63 -1.07
N ILE A 250 9.90 13.41 -0.03
CA ILE A 250 10.09 14.37 1.06
C ILE A 250 11.32 15.20 0.68
N GLN A 251 11.11 16.49 0.44
CA GLN A 251 12.14 17.38 -0.07
C GLN A 251 12.80 18.15 1.07
N PHE A 252 14.12 18.25 1.01
CA PHE A 252 14.96 18.89 2.01
C PHE A 252 15.76 20.03 1.40
N ALA A 253 15.93 21.10 2.18
CA ALA A 253 16.87 22.16 1.88
C ALA A 253 18.31 21.69 2.10
N SER A 254 19.29 22.44 1.59
CA SER A 254 20.73 22.16 1.77
C SER A 254 21.17 22.06 3.24
N THR A 255 20.41 22.66 4.16
CA THR A 255 20.61 22.62 5.62
C THR A 255 19.99 21.38 6.30
N GLY A 256 19.32 20.50 5.55
CA GLY A 256 18.60 19.33 6.07
C GLY A 256 17.22 19.62 6.66
N LYS A 257 16.73 20.87 6.56
CA LYS A 257 15.36 21.19 6.98
C LYS A 257 14.36 20.73 5.92
N LEU A 258 13.17 20.38 6.37
CA LEU A 258 12.04 20.02 5.53
C LEU A 258 11.64 21.24 4.67
N ALA A 259 11.65 21.07 3.35
CA ALA A 259 11.29 22.12 2.40
C ALA A 259 9.86 21.96 1.91
N SER A 260 9.52 20.81 1.33
CA SER A 260 8.22 20.51 0.71
C SER A 260 8.04 19.00 0.60
N ALA A 261 6.87 18.56 0.17
CA ALA A 261 6.64 17.19 -0.21
C ALA A 261 5.82 17.12 -1.49
N ASP A 262 5.94 16.01 -2.20
CA ASP A 262 5.05 15.72 -3.32
C ASP A 262 4.79 14.22 -3.40
N VAL A 263 3.67 13.86 -4.01
CA VAL A 263 3.17 12.51 -4.17
C VAL A 263 3.06 12.24 -5.66
N GLU A 264 3.73 11.19 -6.12
CA GLU A 264 3.51 10.61 -7.43
C GLU A 264 2.75 9.30 -7.29
N THR A 265 1.79 9.07 -8.18
CA THR A 265 1.02 7.83 -8.19
C THR A 265 1.28 7.03 -9.46
N TYR A 266 1.24 5.72 -9.31
CA TYR A 266 1.55 4.77 -10.36
C TYR A 266 0.50 3.67 -10.40
N LEU A 267 0.12 3.24 -11.61
CA LEU A 267 -0.63 1.99 -11.81
C LEU A 267 -1.92 1.88 -10.97
N LEU A 268 -2.80 2.88 -11.00
CA LEU A 268 -4.15 2.71 -10.45
C LEU A 268 -4.83 1.53 -11.16
N GLU A 269 -5.41 0.59 -10.40
CA GLU A 269 -6.14 -0.56 -10.93
C GLU A 269 -7.49 -0.13 -11.51
N LYS A 270 -7.47 0.37 -12.74
CA LYS A 270 -8.67 0.91 -13.41
C LYS A 270 -9.78 -0.13 -13.55
N SER A 271 -9.44 -1.42 -13.71
CA SER A 271 -10.43 -2.49 -13.84
C SER A 271 -11.40 -2.53 -12.66
N ARG A 272 -10.94 -2.17 -11.46
CA ARG A 272 -11.74 -2.21 -10.23
C ARG A 272 -12.93 -1.26 -10.25
N VAL A 273 -12.85 -0.18 -11.03
CA VAL A 273 -13.95 0.80 -11.21
C VAL A 273 -15.19 0.15 -11.82
N THR A 274 -15.01 -0.86 -12.68
CA THR A 274 -16.11 -1.47 -13.46
C THR A 274 -16.29 -2.96 -13.20
N PHE A 275 -15.48 -3.55 -12.32
CA PHE A 275 -15.46 -5.00 -12.11
C PHE A 275 -14.89 -5.34 -10.74
N GLN A 276 -15.48 -6.35 -10.09
CA GLN A 276 -15.02 -6.93 -8.83
C GLN A 276 -15.17 -8.46 -8.89
N LEU A 277 -14.30 -9.18 -8.19
CA LEU A 277 -14.54 -10.59 -7.89
C LEU A 277 -15.60 -10.72 -6.78
N SER A 278 -16.18 -11.91 -6.63
CA SER A 278 -17.29 -12.17 -5.69
C SER A 278 -16.98 -11.80 -4.23
N ALA A 279 -15.74 -12.02 -3.80
CA ALA A 279 -15.26 -11.70 -2.46
C ALA A 279 -14.44 -10.39 -2.42
N GLU A 280 -14.64 -9.48 -3.35
CA GLU A 280 -13.97 -8.18 -3.40
C GLU A 280 -14.96 -7.02 -3.47
N ARG A 281 -14.47 -5.81 -3.22
CA ARG A 281 -15.20 -4.55 -3.43
C ARG A 281 -14.53 -3.66 -4.47
N SER A 282 -15.31 -2.70 -4.96
CA SER A 282 -14.79 -1.53 -5.65
C SER A 282 -14.07 -0.58 -4.67
N TYR A 283 -13.67 0.60 -5.14
CA TYR A 283 -13.07 1.62 -4.27
C TYR A 283 -14.04 2.08 -3.17
N HIS A 284 -13.50 2.37 -1.98
CA HIS A 284 -14.29 2.67 -0.78
C HIS A 284 -15.26 3.85 -0.96
N ILE A 285 -14.84 4.88 -1.71
CA ILE A 285 -15.63 6.09 -1.92
C ILE A 285 -17.06 5.82 -2.41
N PHE A 286 -17.27 4.82 -3.27
CA PHE A 286 -18.59 4.51 -3.79
C PHE A 286 -19.55 4.14 -2.66
N TYR A 287 -19.06 3.36 -1.71
CA TYR A 287 -19.87 2.86 -0.61
C TYR A 287 -20.02 3.89 0.50
N GLN A 288 -18.96 4.67 0.75
CA GLN A 288 -19.00 5.85 1.61
C GLN A 288 -20.11 6.82 1.19
N LEU A 289 -20.24 7.10 -0.11
CA LEU A 289 -21.32 7.94 -0.65
C LEU A 289 -22.70 7.29 -0.48
N THR A 290 -22.85 6.00 -0.78
CA THR A 290 -24.14 5.30 -0.66
C THR A 290 -24.62 5.11 0.78
N THR A 291 -23.80 5.40 1.80
CA THR A 291 -24.27 5.42 3.19
C THR A 291 -25.38 6.43 3.42
N GLY A 292 -25.44 7.50 2.61
CA GLY A 292 -26.39 8.59 2.81
C GLY A 292 -26.11 9.43 4.05
N HIS A 293 -24.90 9.36 4.62
CA HIS A 293 -24.52 10.16 5.79
C HIS A 293 -24.71 11.67 5.56
N LYS A 294 -24.50 12.12 4.32
CA LYS A 294 -24.82 13.47 3.82
C LYS A 294 -25.97 13.38 2.80
N PRO A 295 -27.24 13.48 3.23
CA PRO A 295 -28.40 13.34 2.34
C PRO A 295 -28.38 14.31 1.16
N GLU A 296 -27.82 15.51 1.36
CA GLU A 296 -27.66 16.52 0.31
C GLU A 296 -26.81 16.02 -0.87
N LEU A 297 -25.87 15.10 -0.63
CA LEU A 297 -25.09 14.46 -1.70
C LEU A 297 -25.89 13.39 -2.42
N ILE A 298 -26.77 12.65 -1.74
CA ILE A 298 -27.64 11.67 -2.38
C ILE A 298 -28.52 12.36 -3.44
N GLU A 299 -29.15 13.47 -3.05
CA GLU A 299 -29.97 14.28 -3.94
C GLU A 299 -29.15 14.94 -5.05
N ALA A 300 -28.03 15.59 -4.71
CA ALA A 300 -27.19 16.27 -5.69
C ALA A 300 -26.56 15.34 -6.74
N LEU A 301 -26.21 14.12 -6.33
CA LEU A 301 -25.60 13.11 -7.21
C LEU A 301 -26.65 12.27 -7.94
N LEU A 302 -27.94 12.47 -7.64
CA LEU A 302 -29.06 11.71 -8.18
C LEU A 302 -28.90 10.21 -7.93
N ILE A 303 -28.31 9.83 -6.79
CA ILE A 303 -28.07 8.43 -6.41
C ILE A 303 -29.10 7.93 -5.38
N THR A 304 -29.13 6.62 -5.15
CA THR A 304 -29.85 5.99 -4.05
C THR A 304 -28.84 5.48 -3.01
N THR A 305 -29.35 5.08 -1.85
CA THR A 305 -28.53 4.45 -0.80
C THR A 305 -28.39 2.94 -0.99
N ASN A 306 -28.97 2.36 -2.05
CA ASN A 306 -28.87 0.94 -2.36
C ASN A 306 -27.76 0.69 -3.40
N PRO A 307 -26.59 0.13 -3.02
CA PRO A 307 -25.49 -0.06 -3.94
C PRO A 307 -25.81 -1.02 -5.10
N TYR A 308 -26.80 -1.90 -4.94
CA TYR A 308 -27.25 -2.82 -5.99
C TYR A 308 -27.94 -2.13 -7.17
N ASP A 309 -28.31 -0.86 -7.04
CA ASP A 309 -28.83 -0.06 -8.16
C ASP A 309 -27.73 0.31 -9.17
N TYR A 310 -26.46 0.02 -8.84
CA TYR A 310 -25.26 0.38 -9.61
C TYR A 310 -24.42 -0.87 -9.93
N PRO A 311 -24.68 -1.55 -11.05
CA PRO A 311 -24.07 -2.86 -11.36
C PRO A 311 -22.54 -2.87 -11.29
N MET A 312 -21.89 -1.80 -11.76
CA MET A 312 -20.42 -1.70 -11.84
C MET A 312 -19.71 -1.69 -10.48
N ILE A 313 -20.42 -1.46 -9.37
CA ILE A 313 -19.86 -1.45 -8.01
C ILE A 313 -20.45 -2.56 -7.12
N SER A 314 -21.32 -3.40 -7.68
CA SER A 314 -22.10 -4.38 -6.92
C SER A 314 -21.95 -5.81 -7.43
N HIS A 315 -20.86 -6.14 -8.13
CA HIS A 315 -20.57 -7.50 -8.58
C HIS A 315 -20.07 -8.41 -7.44
N GLY A 316 -19.44 -7.82 -6.43
CA GLY A 316 -18.85 -8.53 -5.29
C GLY A 316 -19.55 -8.21 -3.97
N GLU A 317 -18.76 -8.06 -2.92
CA GLU A 317 -19.26 -7.64 -1.62
C GLU A 317 -19.64 -6.16 -1.65
N ILE A 318 -20.48 -5.75 -0.69
CA ILE A 318 -20.93 -4.36 -0.52
C ILE A 318 -20.49 -3.81 0.84
N THR A 319 -20.51 -4.63 1.88
CA THR A 319 -20.15 -4.26 3.25
C THR A 319 -18.95 -5.06 3.72
N VAL A 320 -18.14 -4.48 4.61
CA VAL A 320 -16.95 -5.11 5.18
C VAL A 320 -17.00 -4.95 6.68
N LYS A 321 -16.89 -6.04 7.43
CA LYS A 321 -17.11 -6.04 8.89
C LYS A 321 -16.12 -5.15 9.66
N SER A 322 -14.92 -4.96 9.13
CA SER A 322 -13.85 -4.19 9.77
C SER A 322 -13.89 -2.69 9.43
N ILE A 323 -14.77 -2.25 8.53
CA ILE A 323 -14.81 -0.88 8.01
C ILE A 323 -16.16 -0.25 8.33
N ASN A 324 -16.14 0.94 8.95
CA ASN A 324 -17.31 1.78 9.11
C ASN A 324 -17.32 2.86 8.02
N ASP A 325 -18.05 2.61 6.93
CA ASP A 325 -18.10 3.51 5.77
C ASP A 325 -18.59 4.93 6.11
N ILE A 326 -19.34 5.13 7.21
CA ILE A 326 -19.77 6.47 7.67
C ILE A 326 -18.59 7.24 8.27
N GLU A 327 -17.85 6.62 9.19
CA GLU A 327 -16.69 7.25 9.83
C GLU A 327 -15.60 7.55 8.80
N GLU A 328 -15.37 6.62 7.87
CA GLU A 328 -14.41 6.81 6.78
C GLU A 328 -14.84 7.91 5.81
N PHE A 329 -16.15 8.06 5.56
CA PHE A 329 -16.64 9.17 4.75
C PHE A 329 -16.42 10.52 5.43
N ILE A 330 -16.66 10.63 6.73
CA ILE A 330 -16.37 11.85 7.50
C ILE A 330 -14.88 12.19 7.41
N ALA A 331 -14.00 11.20 7.58
CA ALA A 331 -12.56 11.39 7.47
C ALA A 331 -12.15 11.86 6.06
N THR A 332 -12.75 11.28 5.02
CA THR A 332 -12.51 11.64 3.61
C THR A 332 -12.97 13.06 3.30
N ASP A 333 -14.21 13.40 3.70
CA ASP A 333 -14.81 14.71 3.48
C ASP A 333 -14.04 15.82 4.21
N THR A 334 -13.62 15.54 5.46
CA THR A 334 -12.78 16.42 6.27
C THR A 334 -11.39 16.57 5.64
N ALA A 335 -10.80 15.48 5.13
CA ALA A 335 -9.50 15.53 4.46
C ALA A 335 -9.52 16.46 3.24
N ILE A 336 -10.59 16.44 2.43
CA ILE A 336 -10.74 17.35 1.28
C ILE A 336 -10.70 18.82 1.73
N ASP A 337 -11.43 19.17 2.79
CA ASP A 337 -11.46 20.54 3.31
C ASP A 337 -10.10 20.96 3.87
N ILE A 338 -9.46 20.04 4.61
CA ILE A 338 -8.14 20.22 5.20
C ILE A 338 -7.08 20.46 4.12
N LEU A 339 -7.15 19.71 3.02
CA LEU A 339 -6.27 19.83 1.87
C LEU A 339 -6.60 21.06 1.01
N GLY A 340 -7.48 21.97 1.44
CA GLY A 340 -7.70 23.26 0.79
C GLY A 340 -8.37 23.17 -0.58
N PHE A 341 -9.11 22.10 -0.86
CA PHE A 341 -9.99 22.07 -2.02
C PHE A 341 -11.13 23.08 -1.80
N THR A 342 -11.52 23.76 -2.87
CA THR A 342 -12.70 24.64 -2.80
C THR A 342 -13.98 23.80 -2.69
N ALA A 343 -15.07 24.42 -2.21
CA ALA A 343 -16.37 23.74 -2.17
C ALA A 343 -16.83 23.29 -3.56
N GLU A 344 -16.52 24.06 -4.61
CA GLU A 344 -16.81 23.70 -6.00
C GLU A 344 -15.98 22.50 -6.46
N GLU A 345 -14.69 22.49 -6.15
CA GLU A 345 -13.79 21.36 -6.44
C GLU A 345 -14.26 20.08 -5.74
N LYS A 346 -14.54 20.15 -4.43
CA LYS A 346 -15.08 19.05 -3.61
C LYS A 346 -16.37 18.51 -4.19
N PHE A 347 -17.30 19.39 -4.52
CA PHE A 347 -18.57 19.00 -5.11
C PHE A 347 -18.37 18.35 -6.49
N SER A 348 -17.45 18.86 -7.30
CA SER A 348 -17.15 18.32 -8.63
C SER A 348 -16.56 16.91 -8.57
N ILE A 349 -15.69 16.64 -7.60
CA ILE A 349 -15.17 15.29 -7.30
C ILE A 349 -16.33 14.33 -7.02
N TYR A 350 -17.28 14.72 -6.17
CA TYR A 350 -18.45 13.89 -5.89
C TYR A 350 -19.36 13.71 -7.11
N LYS A 351 -19.64 14.78 -7.87
CA LYS A 351 -20.43 14.71 -9.12
C LYS A 351 -19.83 13.74 -10.14
N LEU A 352 -18.52 13.79 -10.35
CA LEU A 352 -17.83 12.87 -11.25
C LEU A 352 -17.90 11.42 -10.74
N THR A 353 -17.77 11.22 -9.42
CA THR A 353 -17.91 9.88 -8.80
C THR A 353 -19.32 9.32 -8.99
N GLY A 354 -20.35 10.12 -8.74
CA GLY A 354 -21.75 9.74 -8.99
C GLY A 354 -22.02 9.48 -10.48
N ALA A 355 -21.44 10.28 -11.37
CA ALA A 355 -21.55 10.06 -12.82
C ALA A 355 -20.96 8.70 -13.22
N VAL A 356 -19.81 8.32 -12.67
CA VAL A 356 -19.20 6.99 -12.91
C VAL A 356 -20.13 5.86 -12.48
N MET A 357 -20.83 6.00 -11.35
CA MET A 357 -21.83 5.00 -10.91
C MET A 357 -22.98 4.88 -11.91
N HIS A 358 -23.52 6.00 -12.40
CA HIS A 358 -24.63 6.01 -13.36
C HIS A 358 -24.27 5.42 -14.72
N HIS A 359 -23.03 5.60 -15.21
CA HIS A 359 -22.60 5.01 -16.48
C HIS A 359 -22.79 3.48 -16.51
N GLY A 360 -22.62 2.80 -15.37
CA GLY A 360 -22.84 1.36 -15.26
C GLY A 360 -24.28 0.91 -15.47
N SER A 361 -25.22 1.84 -15.39
CA SER A 361 -26.66 1.58 -15.55
C SER A 361 -27.19 1.99 -16.93
N MET A 362 -26.34 2.50 -17.83
CA MET A 362 -26.75 2.80 -19.21
C MET A 362 -27.11 1.51 -19.96
N LYS A 363 -28.24 1.53 -20.67
CA LYS A 363 -28.73 0.39 -21.45
C LYS A 363 -28.79 0.75 -22.92
N PHE A 364 -28.40 -0.22 -23.75
CA PHE A 364 -28.42 -0.11 -25.19
C PHE A 364 -29.03 -1.38 -25.77
N LYS A 365 -29.73 -1.24 -26.87
CA LYS A 365 -30.34 -2.35 -27.62
C LYS A 365 -29.93 -2.29 -29.07
N GLN A 366 -30.06 -3.42 -29.74
CA GLN A 366 -29.83 -3.49 -31.18
C GLN A 366 -31.01 -2.84 -31.90
N LYS A 367 -30.71 -1.95 -32.84
CA LYS A 367 -31.73 -1.32 -33.68
C LYS A 367 -32.38 -2.37 -34.59
N GLN A 368 -33.69 -2.26 -34.81
CA GLN A 368 -34.41 -3.25 -35.61
C GLN A 368 -33.84 -3.35 -37.03
N ARG A 369 -33.48 -4.58 -37.43
CA ARG A 369 -32.94 -4.93 -38.77
C ARG A 369 -31.56 -4.31 -39.08
N GLU A 370 -30.87 -3.79 -38.08
CA GLU A 370 -29.55 -3.18 -38.17
C GLU A 370 -28.62 -3.81 -37.11
N GLU A 371 -27.30 -3.80 -37.31
CA GLU A 371 -26.34 -4.29 -36.29
C GLU A 371 -25.97 -3.22 -35.25
N GLN A 372 -26.35 -1.97 -35.54
CA GLN A 372 -26.03 -0.80 -34.75
C GLN A 372 -26.81 -0.77 -33.44
N ALA A 373 -26.18 -0.23 -32.41
CA ALA A 373 -26.79 0.06 -31.13
C ALA A 373 -27.64 1.33 -31.18
N GLU A 374 -28.73 1.33 -30.42
CA GLU A 374 -29.48 2.52 -30.06
C GLU A 374 -29.68 2.58 -28.53
N PRO A 375 -29.84 3.79 -27.95
CA PRO A 375 -30.13 3.94 -26.53
C PRO A 375 -31.44 3.24 -26.14
N ASP A 376 -31.42 2.52 -25.02
CA ASP A 376 -32.62 1.92 -24.43
C ASP A 376 -33.11 2.76 -23.24
N GLY A 377 -33.52 3.98 -23.55
CA GLY A 377 -33.90 5.02 -22.58
C GLY A 377 -32.87 6.14 -22.45
N THR A 378 -33.31 7.28 -21.92
CA THR A 378 -32.47 8.47 -21.75
C THR A 378 -32.25 8.87 -20.30
N GLU A 379 -33.04 8.34 -19.36
CA GLU A 379 -33.04 8.78 -17.95
C GLU A 379 -31.62 8.77 -17.33
N VAL A 380 -30.88 7.68 -17.51
CA VAL A 380 -29.52 7.55 -16.98
C VAL A 380 -28.55 8.50 -17.68
N ALA A 381 -28.72 8.70 -19.00
CA ALA A 381 -27.91 9.65 -19.76
C ALA A 381 -28.17 11.09 -19.32
N ASP A 382 -29.42 11.43 -18.99
CA ASP A 382 -29.81 12.74 -18.49
C ASP A 382 -29.17 13.01 -17.11
N LYS A 383 -29.13 12.01 -16.21
CA LYS A 383 -28.41 12.10 -14.93
C LYS A 383 -26.91 12.33 -15.14
N ILE A 384 -26.27 11.55 -16.01
CA ILE A 384 -24.84 11.70 -16.31
C ILE A 384 -24.56 13.08 -16.91
N ALA A 385 -25.38 13.51 -17.86
CA ALA A 385 -25.27 14.80 -18.52
C ALA A 385 -25.39 15.97 -17.53
N TYR A 386 -26.35 15.90 -16.60
CA TYR A 386 -26.48 16.88 -15.52
C TYR A 386 -25.24 16.93 -14.61
N LEU A 387 -24.70 15.76 -14.24
CA LEU A 387 -23.55 15.70 -13.34
C LEU A 387 -22.28 16.24 -13.98
N MET A 388 -22.05 15.91 -15.25
CA MET A 388 -20.85 16.28 -16.01
C MET A 388 -20.97 17.60 -16.78
N GLY A 389 -22.14 18.23 -16.81
CA GLY A 389 -22.37 19.46 -17.58
C GLY A 389 -22.36 19.22 -19.09
N LEU A 390 -22.93 18.10 -19.55
CA LEU A 390 -23.00 17.71 -20.96
C LEU A 390 -24.43 17.81 -21.51
N ASN A 391 -24.57 17.66 -22.82
CA ASN A 391 -25.87 17.42 -23.45
C ASN A 391 -26.11 15.91 -23.59
N SER A 392 -27.25 15.42 -23.10
CA SER A 392 -27.60 14.00 -23.09
C SER A 392 -27.73 13.39 -24.50
N ALA A 393 -28.34 14.14 -25.43
CA ALA A 393 -28.50 13.69 -26.82
C ALA A 393 -27.15 13.58 -27.52
N ASP A 394 -26.25 14.54 -27.30
CA ASP A 394 -24.89 14.50 -27.86
C ASP A 394 -24.05 13.37 -27.24
N LEU A 395 -24.19 13.11 -25.93
CA LEU A 395 -23.53 11.99 -25.25
C LEU A 395 -23.96 10.65 -25.87
N LEU A 396 -25.26 10.41 -25.98
CA LEU A 396 -25.81 9.18 -26.56
C LEU A 396 -25.41 9.02 -28.03
N LYS A 397 -25.48 10.12 -28.80
CA LYS A 397 -25.05 10.14 -30.19
C LYS A 397 -23.56 9.84 -30.33
N ALA A 398 -22.71 10.41 -29.48
CA ALA A 398 -21.27 10.17 -29.51
C ALA A 398 -20.91 8.72 -29.15
N LEU A 399 -21.67 8.08 -28.26
CA LEU A 399 -21.49 6.69 -27.87
C LEU A 399 -21.92 5.72 -29.00
N CYS A 400 -23.11 5.90 -29.58
CA CYS A 400 -23.64 5.01 -30.62
C CYS A 400 -23.05 5.29 -32.01
N TYR A 401 -22.72 6.55 -32.30
CA TYR A 401 -22.30 7.05 -33.61
C TYR A 401 -21.09 8.00 -33.51
N PRO A 402 -19.93 7.55 -32.97
CA PRO A 402 -18.74 8.37 -32.89
C PRO A 402 -18.26 8.84 -34.27
N ARG A 403 -17.74 10.07 -34.31
CA ARG A 403 -17.06 10.61 -35.50
C ARG A 403 -15.58 10.26 -35.44
N VAL A 404 -15.11 9.48 -36.40
CA VAL A 404 -13.72 9.03 -36.50
C VAL A 404 -13.02 9.80 -37.60
N LYS A 405 -11.81 10.29 -37.33
CA LYS A 405 -10.98 10.94 -38.34
C LYS A 405 -10.34 9.88 -39.24
N VAL A 406 -10.62 9.95 -40.54
CA VAL A 406 -10.06 9.06 -41.57
C VAL A 406 -9.38 9.96 -42.60
N GLY A 407 -8.04 9.99 -42.60
CA GLY A 407 -7.29 10.98 -43.37
C GLY A 407 -7.56 12.41 -42.87
N ASN A 408 -8.10 13.26 -43.74
CA ASN A 408 -8.44 14.65 -43.43
C ASN A 408 -9.93 14.88 -43.10
N GLU A 409 -10.77 13.85 -43.20
CA GLU A 409 -12.22 13.96 -43.00
C GLU A 409 -12.69 13.24 -41.74
N PHE A 410 -13.87 13.62 -41.23
CA PHE A 410 -14.54 12.96 -40.11
C PHE A 410 -15.75 12.17 -40.60
N VAL A 411 -15.70 10.86 -40.42
CA VAL A 411 -16.78 9.94 -40.82
C VAL A 411 -17.50 9.45 -39.58
N THR A 412 -18.83 9.47 -39.63
CA THR A 412 -19.68 8.89 -38.58
C THR A 412 -19.66 7.37 -38.68
N LYS A 413 -19.30 6.69 -37.59
CA LYS A 413 -19.26 5.23 -37.53
C LYS A 413 -20.26 4.71 -36.51
N GLY A 414 -21.24 3.92 -36.93
CA GLY A 414 -22.13 3.20 -36.02
C GLY A 414 -21.40 2.11 -35.23
N GLN A 415 -21.78 1.92 -33.97
CA GLN A 415 -21.22 0.90 -33.07
C GLN A 415 -22.27 -0.18 -32.76
N THR A 416 -21.85 -1.41 -32.54
CA THR A 416 -22.71 -2.49 -32.03
C THR A 416 -22.91 -2.37 -30.52
N VAL A 417 -23.92 -3.05 -29.95
CA VAL A 417 -24.21 -3.01 -28.50
C VAL A 417 -22.98 -3.37 -27.65
N PRO A 418 -22.23 -4.46 -27.95
CA PRO A 418 -21.00 -4.76 -27.20
C PRO A 418 -19.93 -3.66 -27.30
N GLN A 419 -19.79 -3.02 -28.47
CA GLN A 419 -18.81 -1.95 -28.66
C GLN A 419 -19.17 -0.70 -27.83
N VAL A 420 -20.45 -0.35 -27.74
CA VAL A 420 -20.91 0.77 -26.91
C VAL A 420 -20.69 0.45 -25.42
N ASN A 421 -21.08 -0.73 -24.95
CA ASN A 421 -20.89 -1.13 -23.54
C ASN A 421 -19.40 -1.13 -23.12
N ASN A 422 -18.52 -1.62 -24.02
CA ASN A 422 -17.07 -1.57 -23.80
C ASN A 422 -16.55 -0.12 -23.76
N SER A 423 -17.08 0.75 -24.62
CA SER A 423 -16.70 2.17 -24.66
C SER A 423 -17.16 2.92 -23.41
N VAL A 424 -18.37 2.66 -22.92
CA VAL A 424 -18.88 3.19 -21.65
C VAL A 424 -17.98 2.75 -20.50
N SER A 425 -17.66 1.45 -20.41
CA SER A 425 -16.74 0.93 -19.39
C SER A 425 -15.35 1.56 -19.46
N ALA A 426 -14.82 1.79 -20.67
CA ALA A 426 -13.54 2.47 -20.87
C ALA A 426 -13.60 3.94 -20.46
N LEU A 427 -14.71 4.63 -20.72
CA LEU A 427 -14.94 6.01 -20.33
C LEU A 427 -15.00 6.14 -18.80
N CYS A 428 -15.72 5.26 -18.09
CA CYS A 428 -15.74 5.21 -16.62
C CYS A 428 -14.34 5.15 -16.03
N LYS A 429 -13.53 4.21 -16.54
CA LYS A 429 -12.13 4.01 -16.13
C LYS A 429 -11.30 5.26 -16.37
N SER A 430 -11.49 5.92 -17.51
CA SER A 430 -10.73 7.12 -17.86
C SER A 430 -11.14 8.33 -17.02
N ILE A 431 -12.43 8.54 -16.78
CA ILE A 431 -12.93 9.62 -15.92
C ILE A 431 -12.37 9.43 -14.50
N TYR A 432 -12.50 8.22 -13.95
CA TYR A 432 -12.04 7.92 -12.61
C TYR A 432 -10.53 8.10 -12.46
N GLU A 433 -9.73 7.58 -13.40
CA GLU A 433 -8.28 7.75 -13.41
C GLU A 433 -7.89 9.24 -13.48
N LYS A 434 -8.47 10.00 -14.41
CA LYS A 434 -8.13 11.42 -14.57
C LYS A 434 -8.52 12.24 -13.34
N MET A 435 -9.66 11.94 -12.74
CA MET A 435 -10.09 12.53 -11.48
C MET A 435 -9.10 12.20 -10.35
N PHE A 436 -8.67 10.93 -10.22
CA PHE A 436 -7.68 10.52 -9.25
C PHE A 436 -6.33 11.23 -9.42
N LEU A 437 -5.82 11.28 -10.65
CA LEU A 437 -4.57 11.99 -10.97
C LEU A 437 -4.69 13.49 -10.69
N TRP A 438 -5.83 14.11 -11.01
CA TRP A 438 -6.06 15.52 -10.72
C TRP A 438 -6.11 15.80 -9.21
N MET A 439 -6.74 14.94 -8.41
CA MET A 439 -6.70 15.06 -6.94
C MET A 439 -5.26 15.00 -6.42
N VAL A 440 -4.41 14.14 -6.98
CA VAL A 440 -2.98 14.08 -6.63
C VAL A 440 -2.26 15.38 -6.99
N VAL A 441 -2.54 15.96 -8.16
CA VAL A 441 -1.98 17.28 -8.54
C VAL A 441 -2.40 18.36 -7.55
N ARG A 442 -3.68 18.42 -7.17
CA ARG A 442 -4.17 19.40 -6.18
C ARG A 442 -3.57 19.21 -4.79
N ILE A 443 -3.39 17.96 -4.35
CA ILE A 443 -2.66 17.64 -3.11
C ILE A 443 -1.22 18.18 -3.20
N ASN A 444 -0.53 17.98 -4.32
CA ASN A 444 0.85 18.45 -4.48
C ASN A 444 0.97 19.98 -4.48
N GLU A 445 0.03 20.70 -5.09
CA GLU A 445 -0.02 22.17 -5.03
C GLU A 445 -0.11 22.69 -3.59
N MET A 446 -0.76 21.91 -2.70
CA MET A 446 -0.92 22.26 -1.30
C MET A 446 0.30 21.91 -0.45
N LEU A 447 0.95 20.80 -0.74
CA LEU A 447 2.22 20.40 -0.13
C LEU A 447 3.41 21.24 -0.60
N ASP A 448 3.22 22.03 -1.67
CA ASP A 448 4.25 22.91 -2.21
C ASP A 448 4.53 24.11 -1.28
N THR A 449 5.82 24.39 -1.08
CA THR A 449 6.32 25.57 -0.39
C THR A 449 7.33 26.33 -1.25
N LYS A 450 7.48 27.62 -0.98
CA LYS A 450 8.48 28.47 -1.65
C LYS A 450 9.92 28.23 -1.17
N GLN A 451 10.15 27.25 -0.29
CA GLN A 451 11.48 26.98 0.23
C GLN A 451 12.39 26.37 -0.86
N PRO A 452 13.69 26.68 -0.86
CA PRO A 452 14.62 26.08 -1.80
C PRO A 452 14.76 24.57 -1.55
N ARG A 453 14.76 23.80 -2.64
CA ARG A 453 14.82 22.34 -2.63
C ARG A 453 16.21 21.92 -3.12
N SER A 454 16.91 21.08 -2.36
CA SER A 454 18.25 20.60 -2.74
C SER A 454 18.29 19.10 -2.96
N PHE A 455 17.66 18.33 -2.06
CA PHE A 455 17.65 16.88 -2.09
C PHE A 455 16.26 16.35 -1.71
N PHE A 456 15.98 15.09 -2.03
CA PHE A 456 14.79 14.41 -1.54
C PHE A 456 15.08 12.99 -1.06
N ILE A 457 14.21 12.52 -0.16
CA ILE A 457 14.10 11.10 0.20
C ILE A 457 12.74 10.62 -0.29
N GLY A 458 12.75 9.70 -1.24
CA GLY A 458 11.56 9.12 -1.84
C GLY A 458 11.11 7.87 -1.09
N VAL A 459 9.88 7.86 -0.56
CA VAL A 459 9.28 6.69 0.08
C VAL A 459 8.32 6.03 -0.92
N LEU A 460 8.69 4.86 -1.43
CA LEU A 460 7.87 4.09 -2.35
C LEU A 460 7.04 3.06 -1.57
N ASP A 461 5.73 3.28 -1.54
CA ASP A 461 4.74 2.31 -1.07
C ASP A 461 4.06 1.69 -2.28
N ILE A 462 4.37 0.42 -2.55
CA ILE A 462 3.80 -0.32 -3.68
C ILE A 462 3.26 -1.66 -3.20
N ALA A 463 2.15 -2.09 -3.78
CA ALA A 463 1.63 -3.43 -3.58
C ALA A 463 2.71 -4.48 -3.90
N GLY A 464 2.86 -5.46 -3.01
CA GLY A 464 3.76 -6.58 -3.19
C GLY A 464 3.33 -7.51 -4.32
N PHE A 465 4.11 -8.56 -4.55
CA PHE A 465 3.76 -9.62 -5.49
C PHE A 465 2.56 -10.39 -4.95
N GLU A 466 1.39 -10.27 -5.57
CA GLU A 466 0.21 -11.07 -5.22
C GLU A 466 0.10 -12.25 -6.21
N ILE A 467 0.09 -13.48 -5.69
CA ILE A 467 -0.10 -14.72 -6.47
C ILE A 467 -1.51 -15.24 -6.19
N PHE A 468 -2.30 -15.41 -7.25
CA PHE A 468 -3.68 -15.93 -7.20
C PHE A 468 -3.80 -17.18 -8.07
N ASP A 469 -4.70 -18.10 -7.70
CA ASP A 469 -5.00 -19.34 -8.45
C ASP A 469 -5.49 -19.06 -9.88
N VAL A 470 -6.09 -17.89 -10.10
CA VAL A 470 -6.35 -17.34 -11.43
C VAL A 470 -5.78 -15.92 -11.49
N SER A 471 -4.72 -15.74 -12.27
CA SER A 471 -4.15 -14.40 -12.55
C SER A 471 -5.03 -13.68 -13.59
N VAL A 472 -6.24 -13.28 -13.21
CA VAL A 472 -7.31 -12.89 -14.17
C VAL A 472 -7.05 -11.56 -14.90
N THR A 473 -5.99 -10.80 -14.60
CA THR A 473 -5.88 -9.42 -15.13
C THR A 473 -4.46 -9.07 -15.58
N PHE A 474 -4.33 -8.54 -16.80
CA PHE A 474 -3.10 -7.99 -17.40
C PHE A 474 -2.42 -6.93 -16.51
N HIS A 475 -3.17 -6.33 -15.58
CA HIS A 475 -2.68 -5.43 -14.54
C HIS A 475 -1.66 -6.12 -13.60
N TYR A 476 -1.94 -7.34 -13.14
CA TYR A 476 -1.03 -8.09 -12.28
C TYR A 476 0.28 -8.44 -12.99
N PHE A 477 0.21 -8.79 -14.28
CA PHE A 477 1.39 -9.01 -15.10
C PHE A 477 2.28 -7.75 -15.20
N HIS A 478 1.69 -6.57 -15.40
CA HIS A 478 2.45 -5.31 -15.48
C HIS A 478 3.07 -4.91 -14.13
N LEU A 479 2.35 -5.16 -13.02
CA LEU A 479 2.86 -4.97 -11.67
C LEU A 479 4.06 -5.90 -11.44
N HIS A 480 3.91 -7.19 -11.74
CA HIS A 480 4.97 -8.21 -11.62
C HIS A 480 6.21 -7.87 -12.45
N VAL A 481 6.05 -7.42 -13.71
CA VAL A 481 7.18 -7.03 -14.57
C VAL A 481 7.94 -5.82 -14.02
N LYS A 482 7.23 -4.80 -13.51
CA LYS A 482 7.89 -3.62 -12.91
C LYS A 482 8.57 -3.96 -11.58
N MET A 483 7.97 -4.81 -10.76
CA MET A 483 8.61 -5.29 -9.53
C MET A 483 9.84 -6.16 -9.83
N TYR A 484 9.78 -7.02 -10.84
CA TYR A 484 10.94 -7.80 -11.30
C TYR A 484 12.09 -6.89 -11.76
N LYS A 485 11.77 -5.78 -12.46
CA LYS A 485 12.77 -4.75 -12.78
C LYS A 485 13.32 -4.05 -11.53
N GLY A 486 12.49 -3.78 -10.53
CA GLY A 486 12.93 -3.22 -9.24
C GLY A 486 13.84 -4.16 -8.46
N GLN A 487 13.54 -5.46 -8.42
CA GLN A 487 14.43 -6.47 -7.83
C GLN A 487 15.77 -6.56 -8.56
N LYS A 488 15.77 -6.43 -9.89
CA LYS A 488 17.00 -6.37 -10.71
C LYS A 488 17.84 -5.11 -10.53
N GLN A 489 17.31 -4.02 -9.97
CA GLN A 489 18.13 -2.83 -9.66
C GLN A 489 18.97 -3.02 -8.37
N HIS A 490 18.75 -4.10 -7.62
CA HIS A 490 19.43 -4.40 -6.36
C HIS A 490 20.27 -5.70 -6.40
N VAL A 491 20.44 -6.29 -7.59
CA VAL A 491 21.44 -7.35 -7.90
C VAL A 491 22.38 -6.78 -8.95
#